data_AF-A0A0F9FST3-F1
#
_entry.id   AF-A0A0F9FST3-F1
#
_cell.length_a   1.000
_cell.length_b   1.000
_cell.length_c   1.000
_cell.angle_alpha   90.00
_cell.angle_beta   90.00
_cell.angle_gamma   90.00
#
_symmetry.space_group_name_H-M   'P 1'
#
loop_
_entity.id
_entity.type
_entity.pdbx_description
1 polymer ?
#
loop_
_entity_poly.entity_id
_entity_poly.type
_entity_poly.pdbx_seq_one_letter_code
_entity_poly.pdbx_strand_id
1 'polypeptide(L)' 'MNRIQVYEAFDQQAGHLIYMARFLGPHAVEMRAGFNTDTLPTAFFPPMQPEEVVKQLQALNPGVEVFYGSTSQFHV' A
#
# COMPACT_ATOMS: atom_id res chain seq x y z
N MET A 1 7.26 -14.30 -4.42
CA MET A 1 7.27 -13.09 -5.26
C MET A 1 6.97 -11.89 -4.37
N ASN A 2 7.67 -10.77 -4.54
CA ASN A 2 7.43 -9.56 -3.76
C ASN A 2 6.24 -8.80 -4.33
N ARG A 3 5.32 -8.36 -3.46
CA ARG A 3 4.10 -7.67 -3.88
C ARG A 3 3.81 -6.46 -2.98
N ILE A 4 3.14 -5.46 -3.53
CA ILE A 4 2.58 -4.34 -2.77
C ILE A 4 1.07 -4.35 -3.00
N GLN A 5 0.32 -4.43 -1.91
CA GLN A 5 -1.12 -4.19 -1.93
C GLN A 5 -1.40 -2.73 -1.58
N VAL A 6 -2.22 -2.09 -2.40
CA VAL A 6 -2.75 -0.74 -2.15
C VAL A 6 -4.19 -0.84 -1.67
N TYR A 7 -4.55 -0.11 -0.64
CA TYR A 7 -5.92 0.00 -0.14
C TYR A 7 -6.22 1.38 0.41
N GLU A 8 -7.49 1.78 0.36
CA GLU A 8 -7.96 3.01 1.00
C GLU A 8 -8.12 2.81 2.52
N ALA A 9 -7.70 3.81 3.29
CA ALA A 9 -7.96 3.89 4.72
C ALA A 9 -8.43 5.31 5.06
N PHE A 10 -9.27 5.45 6.09
CA PHE A 10 -9.68 6.76 6.57
C PHE A 10 -8.71 7.25 7.65
N ASP A 11 -8.02 8.36 7.39
CA ASP A 11 -7.24 9.05 8.39
C ASP A 11 -8.18 9.83 9.32
N GLN A 12 -8.38 9.32 10.53
CA GLN A 12 -9.26 9.95 11.53
C GLN A 12 -8.73 11.29 12.03
N GLN A 13 -7.40 11.50 12.03
CA GLN A 13 -6.81 12.75 12.51
C GLN A 13 -6.94 13.84 11.45
N ALA A 14 -6.72 13.49 10.19
CA ALA A 14 -6.74 14.44 9.08
C ALA A 14 -8.11 14.53 8.37
N GLY A 15 -9.07 13.67 8.72
CA GLY A 15 -10.45 13.72 8.26
C GLY A 15 -10.65 13.40 6.78
N HIS A 16 -9.77 12.61 6.17
CA HIS A 16 -9.83 12.28 4.74
C HIS A 16 -9.39 10.85 4.44
N LEU A 17 -9.74 10.37 3.24
CA LEU A 17 -9.25 9.08 2.74
C LEU A 17 -7.81 9.21 2.27
N ILE A 18 -6.97 8.28 2.74
CA ILE A 18 -5.60 8.10 2.32
C ILE A 18 -5.46 6.74 1.64
N TYR A 19 -4.44 6.61 0.80
CA TYR A 19 -3.99 5.31 0.35
C TYR A 19 -2.92 4.77 1.30
N MET A 20 -2.98 3.48 1.58
CA MET A 20 -1.94 2.75 2.28
C MET A 20 -1.35 1.71 1.34
N ALA A 21 -0.04 1.50 1.43
CA ALA A 21 0.65 0.44 0.74
C ALA A 21 1.20 -0.56 1.74
N ARG A 22 0.87 -1.84 1.55
CA ARG A 22 1.35 -2.95 2.35
C ARG A 22 2.27 -3.84 1.54
N PHE A 23 3.46 -4.08 2.06
CA PHE A 23 4.38 -5.04 1.49
C PHE A 23 3.95 -6.46 1.85
N LEU A 24 3.92 -7.34 0.85
CA LEU A 24 3.59 -8.75 0.97
C LEU A 24 4.72 -9.61 0.41
N GLY A 25 4.88 -10.80 0.98
CA GLY A 25 5.92 -11.76 0.60
C GLY A 25 7.21 -11.61 1.42
N PRO A 26 8.35 -12.14 0.93
CA PRO A 26 9.60 -12.20 1.69
C PRO A 26 10.09 -10.84 2.22
N HIS A 27 10.00 -9.78 1.41
CA HIS A 27 10.42 -8.43 1.84
C HIS A 27 9.51 -7.83 2.92
N ALA A 28 8.30 -8.34 3.15
CA ALA A 28 7.46 -7.85 4.24
C ALA A 28 8.11 -8.08 5.61
N VAL A 29 8.89 -9.17 5.75
CA VAL A 29 9.64 -9.47 6.97
C VAL A 29 10.73 -8.43 7.21
N GLU A 30 11.47 -8.07 6.15
CA GLU A 30 12.53 -7.05 6.21
C GLU A 30 11.94 -5.66 6.50
N MET A 31 10.81 -5.31 5.87
CA MET A 31 10.12 -4.04 6.13
C MET A 31 9.63 -3.95 7.58
N ARG A 32 9.04 -5.03 8.13
CA ARG A 32 8.68 -5.08 9.56
C ARG A 32 9.89 -4.96 10.47
N ALA A 33 10.99 -5.63 10.15
CA ALA A 33 12.20 -5.57 10.96
C ALA A 33 12.81 -4.15 10.98
N GLY A 34 12.79 -3.45 9.84
CA GLY A 34 13.36 -2.10 9.72
C GLY A 34 12.44 -0.98 10.21
N PHE A 35 11.13 -1.07 9.94
CA PHE A 35 10.18 0.03 10.16
C PHE A 35 9.13 -0.26 11.24
N ASN A 36 9.17 -1.44 11.86
CA ASN A 36 8.16 -1.94 12.81
C ASN A 36 6.73 -1.95 12.23
N THR A 37 6.60 -1.97 10.90
CA THR A 37 5.35 -2.04 10.14
C THR A 37 5.63 -2.62 8.75
N ASP A 38 4.69 -3.38 8.20
CA ASP A 38 4.65 -3.76 6.78
C ASP A 38 3.77 -2.82 5.93
N THR A 39 3.09 -1.87 6.58
CA THR A 39 2.21 -0.90 5.95
C THR A 39 2.82 0.49 6.08
N LEU A 40 2.99 1.17 4.95
CA LEU A 40 3.39 2.56 4.89
C LEU A 40 2.22 3.42 4.36
N PRO A 41 1.93 4.58 4.98
CA PRO A 41 1.03 5.54 4.38
C PRO A 41 1.65 6.02 3.07
N THR A 42 0.92 5.91 1.98
CA THR A 42 1.37 6.48 0.71
C THR A 42 0.73 7.84 0.54
N ALA A 43 1.58 8.85 0.49
CA ALA A 43 1.20 10.25 0.48
C ALA A 43 0.68 10.66 -0.92
N PHE A 44 -0.44 10.09 -1.33
CA PHE A 44 -1.15 10.39 -2.57
C PHE A 44 -2.21 11.45 -2.26
N PHE A 45 -1.75 12.69 -2.12
CA PHE A 45 -2.58 13.82 -1.67
C PHE A 45 -3.64 14.34 -2.66
N PRO A 46 -3.57 14.13 -3.98
CA PRO A 46 -4.72 14.39 -4.86
C PRO A 46 -5.70 13.22 -4.83
N PRO A 47 -7.02 13.47 -4.99
CA PRO A 47 -7.98 12.41 -5.27
C PRO A 47 -7.63 11.74 -6.60
N MET A 48 -6.87 10.65 -6.52
CA MET A 48 -6.45 9.84 -7.66
C MET A 48 -7.32 8.60 -7.71
N GLN A 49 -7.62 8.15 -8.94
CA GLN A 49 -8.23 6.85 -9.15
C GLN A 49 -7.26 5.75 -8.69
N PRO A 50 -7.74 4.65 -8.10
CA PRO A 50 -6.88 3.56 -7.62
C PRO A 50 -5.90 3.03 -8.67
N GLU A 51 -6.33 2.99 -9.94
CA GLU A 51 -5.50 2.54 -11.07
C GLU A 51 -4.23 3.38 -11.25
N GLU A 52 -4.34 4.70 -11.05
CA GLU A 52 -3.18 5.60 -11.18
C GLU A 52 -2.22 5.48 -10.00
N VAL A 53 -2.76 5.20 -8.81
CA VAL A 53 -1.95 4.90 -7.63
C VAL A 53 -1.13 3.63 -7.86
N VAL A 54 -1.77 2.57 -8.37
CA VAL A 54 -1.10 1.31 -8.72
C VAL A 54 -0.02 1.55 -9.77
N LYS A 55 -0.33 2.27 -10.85
CA LYS A 55 0.61 2.57 -11.93
C LYS A 55 1.83 3.35 -11.44
N GLN A 56 1.64 4.37 -10.61
CA GLN A 56 2.74 5.15 -10.06
C GLN A 56 3.63 4.30 -9.12
N LEU A 57 3.02 3.53 -8.21
CA LEU A 57 3.79 2.64 -7.33
C LEU A 57 4.52 1.55 -8.11
N GLN A 58 3.91 1.03 -9.17
CA GLN A 58 4.52 0.04 -10.05
C GLN A 58 5.73 0.61 -10.79
N ALA A 59 5.67 1.88 -11.22
CA ALA A 59 6.79 2.57 -11.84
C ALA A 59 7.94 2.85 -10.86
N LEU A 60 7.62 3.14 -9.59
CA LEU A 60 8.61 3.36 -8.53
C LEU A 60 9.28 2.06 -8.03
N ASN A 61 8.61 0.91 -8.18
CA ASN A 61 9.07 -0.39 -7.67
C ASN A 61 9.14 -1.42 -8.80
N PRO A 62 10.10 -1.28 -9.75
CA PRO A 62 10.24 -2.24 -10.85
C PRO A 62 10.54 -3.64 -10.32
N GLY A 63 9.82 -4.65 -10.84
CA GLY A 63 9.97 -6.05 -10.41
C GLY A 63 9.17 -6.45 -9.16
N VAL A 64 8.41 -5.52 -8.57
CA VAL A 64 7.44 -5.80 -7.51
C VAL A 64 6.04 -5.77 -8.13
N GLU A 65 5.21 -6.77 -7.86
CA GLU A 65 3.82 -6.74 -8.35
C GLU A 65 2.98 -5.78 -7.49
N VAL A 66 2.34 -4.80 -8.10
CA VAL A 66 1.46 -3.85 -7.39
C VAL A 66 0.01 -4.08 -7.79
N PHE A 67 -0.88 -4.15 -6.80
CA PHE A 67 -2.32 -4.30 -7.06
C PHE A 67 -3.15 -3.53 -6.03
N TYR A 68 -4.34 -3.10 -6.45
CA TYR A 68 -5.34 -2.53 -5.56
C TYR A 68 -6.23 -3.65 -4.99
N GLY A 69 -6.46 -3.67 -3.68
CA GLY A 69 -7.33 -4.67 -3.05
C GLY A 69 -7.89 -4.18 -1.72
N SER A 70 -9.17 -4.41 -1.45
CA SER A 70 -9.78 -3.98 -0.19
C SER A 70 -9.25 -4.79 1.01
N THR A 71 -9.24 -4.17 2.19
CA THR A 71 -8.92 -4.85 3.45
C THR A 71 -9.87 -6.01 3.78
N SER A 72 -11.06 -6.05 3.16
CA SER A 72 -12.09 -7.08 3.34
C SER A 72 -11.70 -8.49 2.86
N GLN A 73 -10.53 -8.67 2.23
CA GLN A 73 -10.06 -9.98 1.76
C GLN A 73 -9.15 -10.73 2.74
N PHE A 74 -8.83 -10.17 3.91
CA PHE A 74 -8.09 -10.88 4.95
C PHE A 74 -9.02 -11.17 6.14
N HIS A 75 -9.74 -12.29 6.07
CA HIS A 75 -10.16 -12.97 7.28
C HIS A 75 -8.88 -13.51 7.95
N VAL A 76 -8.49 -12.90 9.07
CA VAL A 76 -7.57 -13.51 10.03
C VAL A 76 -8.37 -14.44 10.93
#